data_AF-A0A445IWZ4-F1
#
_entry.id   AF-A0A445IWZ4-F1
#
_cell.length_a   1.000
_cell.length_b   1.000
_cell.length_c   1.000
_cell.angle_alpha   90.00
_cell.angle_beta   90.00
_cell.angle_gamma   90.00
#
_symmetry.space_group_name_H-M   'P 1'
#
loop_
_entity.id
_entity.type
_entity.pdbx_description
1 polymer ?
#
loop_
_entity_poly.entity_id
_entity_poly.type
_entity_poly.pdbx_seq_one_letter_code
_entity_poly.pdbx_strand_id
1 'polypeptide(L)'
;MLKNPNRTTRGGVLESTKNVTIANGEHLSDCIELCVSRATWAWKEGVYRKWVGVMMMFLQRLDCIPYVCLSRKGRLKSVMSFLVNELGFEASHVARCSVVLSLSFGKQIVPRGSVVLVLKSKGMVKVSLGGIFKCDEKLFLDKFIYGHDEKQTEELLKLYKDKMTLAG
;
A
#
# COMPACT_ATOMS: atom_id res chain seq x y z
N MET A 1 25.38 28.14 33.77
CA MET A 1 25.03 28.08 32.33
C MET A 1 24.02 26.96 32.11
N LEU A 2 22.76 27.29 31.87
CA LEU A 2 21.68 26.32 31.70
C LEU A 2 21.74 25.70 30.29
N LYS A 3 21.82 24.37 30.21
CA LYS A 3 21.73 23.62 28.95
C LYS A 3 20.28 23.70 28.46
N ASN A 4 20.08 24.29 27.28
CA ASN A 4 18.79 24.34 26.58
C ASN A 4 18.38 22.92 26.11
N PRO A 5 17.20 22.39 26.53
CA PRO A 5 16.77 21.02 26.22
C PRO A 5 16.29 20.81 24.76
N ASN A 6 16.30 21.84 23.90
CA ASN A 6 15.88 21.74 22.50
C ASN A 6 17.00 21.48 21.49
N ARG A 7 18.16 20.96 21.91
CA ARG A 7 19.13 20.38 20.97
C ARG A 7 18.83 18.91 20.73
N THR A 8 17.72 18.64 20.06
CA THR A 8 17.57 17.37 19.31
C THR A 8 18.58 17.43 18.17
N THR A 9 19.50 16.47 18.13
CA THR A 9 20.52 16.30 17.10
C THR A 9 19.93 16.40 15.70
N ARG A 10 20.11 17.57 15.08
CA ARG A 10 19.81 17.87 13.70
C ARG A 10 21.03 17.45 12.89
N GLY A 11 21.02 16.23 12.35
CA GLY A 11 22.13 15.76 11.51
C GLY A 11 22.51 14.32 11.79
N GLY A 12 21.80 13.41 11.15
CA GLY A 12 22.29 12.06 10.87
C GLY A 12 21.81 11.73 9.48
N VAL A 13 22.69 11.15 8.66
CA VAL A 13 22.27 10.43 7.44
C VAL A 13 21.13 9.47 7.82
N LEU A 14 20.29 9.08 6.86
CA LEU A 14 19.16 8.17 6.99
C LEU A 14 19.51 6.83 7.67
N GLU A 15 19.52 6.73 9.00
CA GLU A 15 20.03 5.56 9.78
C GLU A 15 19.51 4.21 9.25
N SER A 16 18.23 4.15 8.87
CA SER A 16 17.56 2.97 8.33
C SER A 16 17.97 2.60 6.90
N THR A 17 18.49 3.55 6.11
CA THR A 17 18.80 3.34 4.69
C THR A 17 20.28 3.54 4.34
N LYS A 18 21.15 3.98 5.28
CA LYS A 18 22.59 4.25 5.03
C LYS A 18 23.33 3.09 4.38
N ASN A 19 22.96 1.87 4.76
CA ASN A 19 23.61 0.63 4.31
C ASN A 19 22.67 -0.26 3.49
N VAL A 20 21.57 0.29 2.97
CA VAL A 20 20.62 -0.45 2.15
C VAL A 20 20.90 -0.15 0.69
N THR A 21 21.25 -1.20 -0.04
CA THR A 21 21.42 -1.17 -1.49
C THR A 21 20.18 -1.73 -2.16
N ILE A 22 19.73 -1.12 -3.25
CA ILE A 22 18.64 -1.65 -4.07
C ILE A 22 19.18 -2.61 -5.13
N ALA A 23 18.28 -3.29 -5.87
CA ALA A 23 18.64 -4.37 -6.79
C ALA A 23 19.73 -4.06 -7.83
N ASN A 24 19.94 -2.79 -8.18
CA ASN A 24 20.93 -2.34 -9.17
C ASN A 24 22.28 -1.92 -8.57
N GLY A 25 22.49 -2.09 -7.26
CA GLY A 25 23.76 -1.71 -6.60
C GLY A 25 23.81 -0.25 -6.11
N GLU A 26 22.77 0.55 -6.38
CA GLU A 26 22.67 1.94 -5.90
C GLU A 26 22.24 2.00 -4.42
N HIS A 27 22.70 3.04 -3.71
CA HIS A 27 22.28 3.29 -2.35
C HIS A 27 20.84 3.79 -2.30
N LEU A 28 20.02 3.17 -1.46
CA LEU A 28 18.63 3.56 -1.29
C LEU A 28 18.47 5.01 -0.83
N SER A 29 19.42 5.52 -0.04
CA SER A 29 19.44 6.93 0.40
C SER A 29 19.40 7.90 -0.78
N ASP A 30 20.17 7.63 -1.82
CA ASP A 30 20.37 8.54 -2.92
C ASP A 30 19.10 8.63 -3.77
N CYS A 31 18.45 7.48 -4.03
CA CYS A 31 17.18 7.42 -4.73
C CYS A 31 16.03 8.12 -3.97
N ILE A 32 16.02 8.01 -2.63
CA ILE A 32 15.02 8.69 -1.79
C ILE A 32 15.23 10.21 -1.83
N GLU A 33 16.49 10.66 -1.74
CA GLU A 33 16.85 12.09 -1.78
C GLU A 33 16.49 12.76 -3.11
N LEU A 34 16.46 12.01 -4.23
CA LEU A 34 15.94 12.49 -5.51
C LEU A 34 14.41 12.73 -5.50
N CYS A 35 13.66 12.04 -4.63
CA CYS A 35 12.20 12.10 -4.62
C CYS A 35 11.64 13.07 -3.57
N VAL A 36 12.28 13.18 -2.40
CA VAL A 36 11.79 13.98 -1.26
C VAL A 36 12.94 14.54 -0.43
N SER A 37 12.71 15.67 0.25
CA SER A 37 13.71 16.24 1.16
C SER A 37 13.93 15.34 2.38
N ARG A 38 15.14 15.38 2.95
CA ARG A 38 15.50 14.65 4.19
C ARG A 38 14.51 14.88 5.34
N ALA A 39 14.03 16.11 5.50
CA ALA A 39 13.04 16.45 6.52
C ALA A 39 11.69 15.75 6.30
N THR A 40 11.24 15.66 5.04
CA THR A 40 10.00 14.95 4.67
C THR A 40 10.15 13.46 4.93
N TRP A 41 11.31 12.90 4.60
CA TRP A 41 11.59 11.49 4.82
C TRP A 41 11.69 11.12 6.31
N ALA A 42 12.45 11.87 7.10
CA ALA A 42 12.58 11.62 8.53
C ALA A 42 11.21 11.65 9.25
N TRP A 43 10.34 12.57 8.82
CA TRP A 43 8.96 12.59 9.31
C TRP A 43 8.17 11.33 8.90
N LYS A 44 8.32 10.86 7.65
CA LYS A 44 7.67 9.63 7.18
C LYS A 44 8.16 8.41 7.95
N GLU A 45 9.46 8.24 8.16
CA GLU A 45 10.00 7.15 8.99
C GLU A 45 9.42 7.18 10.41
N GLY A 46 9.30 8.37 11.00
CA GLY A 46 8.65 8.55 12.30
C GLY A 46 7.21 8.03 12.31
N VAL A 47 6.39 8.43 11.33
CA VAL A 47 4.98 8.00 11.21
C VAL A 47 4.86 6.51 10.91
N TYR A 48 5.77 5.99 10.09
CA TYR A 48 5.76 4.60 9.68
C TYR A 48 6.54 3.71 10.63
N ARG A 49 7.04 4.14 11.78
CA ARG A 49 7.92 3.34 12.68
C ARG A 49 7.46 1.89 12.87
N LYS A 50 6.17 1.67 13.13
CA LYS A 50 5.56 0.32 13.26
C LYS A 50 5.58 -0.50 11.96
N TRP A 51 5.54 0.17 10.82
CA TRP A 51 5.50 -0.38 9.46
C TRP A 51 6.80 -0.15 8.68
N VAL A 52 7.90 0.29 9.33
CA VAL A 52 9.18 0.59 8.65
C VAL A 52 9.68 -0.65 7.93
N GLY A 53 9.61 -1.82 8.56
CA GLY A 53 10.01 -3.09 7.92
C GLY A 53 9.27 -3.32 6.61
N VAL A 54 7.94 -3.14 6.59
CA VAL A 54 7.11 -3.29 5.39
C VAL A 54 7.40 -2.20 4.35
N MET A 55 7.60 -0.96 4.79
CA MET A 55 7.94 0.16 3.90
C MET A 55 9.28 -0.10 3.20
N MET A 56 10.27 -0.66 3.91
CA MET A 56 11.56 -1.04 3.33
C MET A 56 11.42 -2.10 2.23
N MET A 57 10.49 -3.06 2.36
CA MET A 57 10.24 -4.07 1.32
C MET A 57 9.86 -3.45 -0.02
N PHE A 58 9.13 -2.32 -0.01
CA PHE A 58 8.83 -1.57 -1.22
C PHE A 58 10.04 -0.76 -1.70
N LEU A 59 10.73 -0.08 -0.78
CA LEU A 59 11.86 0.79 -1.13
C LEU A 59 13.06 0.05 -1.73
N GLN A 60 13.23 -1.23 -1.42
CA GLN A 60 14.23 -2.09 -2.08
C GLN A 60 14.02 -2.20 -3.61
N ARG A 61 12.86 -1.77 -4.11
CA ARG A 61 12.51 -1.77 -5.53
C ARG A 61 12.40 -0.36 -6.08
N LEU A 62 13.18 -0.06 -7.11
CA LEU A 62 13.20 1.24 -7.79
C LEU A 62 11.82 1.71 -8.27
N ASP A 63 11.01 0.79 -8.81
CA ASP A 63 9.67 1.11 -9.33
C ASP A 63 8.67 1.52 -8.24
N CYS A 64 8.96 1.21 -6.97
CA CYS A 64 8.10 1.52 -5.84
C CYS A 64 8.51 2.80 -5.10
N ILE A 65 9.78 3.23 -5.21
CA ILE A 65 10.32 4.40 -4.50
C ILE A 65 9.47 5.65 -4.75
N PRO A 66 9.12 6.03 -6.00
CA PRO A 66 8.32 7.22 -6.22
C PRO A 66 6.96 7.16 -5.51
N TYR A 67 6.29 6.01 -5.53
CA TYR A 67 4.99 5.87 -4.90
C TYR A 67 5.07 5.94 -3.36
N VAL A 68 6.09 5.36 -2.74
CA VAL A 68 6.29 5.44 -1.29
C VAL A 68 6.65 6.86 -0.88
N CYS A 69 7.61 7.48 -1.57
CA CYS A 69 8.08 8.83 -1.31
C CYS A 69 6.98 9.88 -1.49
N LEU A 70 6.18 9.77 -2.55
CA LEU A 70 5.11 10.73 -2.87
C LEU A 70 3.75 10.39 -2.23
N SER A 71 3.64 9.25 -1.53
CA SER A 71 2.38 8.86 -0.88
C SER A 71 1.87 9.92 0.12
N ARG A 72 0.55 10.15 0.11
CA ARG A 72 -0.11 10.95 1.15
C ARG A 72 0.13 10.35 2.53
N LYS A 73 0.16 11.21 3.56
CA LYS A 73 0.35 10.85 4.97
C LYS A 73 -0.61 9.72 5.36
N GLY A 74 -0.07 8.60 5.88
CA GLY A 74 -0.88 7.47 6.38
C GLY A 74 -1.48 6.56 5.31
N ARG A 75 -1.42 6.91 4.02
CA ARG A 75 -2.00 6.09 2.94
C ARG A 75 -1.40 4.70 2.89
N LEU A 76 -0.07 4.61 2.92
CA LEU A 76 0.62 3.31 2.85
C LEU A 76 0.24 2.42 4.03
N LYS A 77 0.11 3.02 5.23
CA LYS A 77 -0.38 2.32 6.42
C LYS A 77 -1.78 1.75 6.20
N SER A 78 -2.72 2.54 5.64
CA SER A 78 -4.08 2.08 5.37
C SER A 78 -4.11 0.95 4.34
N VAL A 79 -3.34 1.09 3.25
CA VAL A 79 -3.21 0.03 2.23
C VAL A 79 -2.67 -1.25 2.85
N MET A 80 -1.60 -1.17 3.62
CA MET A 80 -1.00 -2.36 4.24
C MET A 80 -1.90 -2.99 5.30
N SER A 81 -2.56 -2.19 6.13
CA SER A 81 -3.51 -2.71 7.12
C SER A 81 -4.64 -3.48 6.43
N PHE A 82 -5.21 -2.91 5.36
CA PHE A 82 -6.30 -3.55 4.63
C PHE A 82 -5.85 -4.82 3.89
N LEU A 83 -4.75 -4.76 3.14
CA LEU A 83 -4.29 -5.91 2.34
C LEU A 83 -3.73 -7.04 3.21
N VAL A 84 -3.00 -6.73 4.28
CA VAL A 84 -2.35 -7.74 5.12
C VAL A 84 -3.29 -8.24 6.21
N ASN A 85 -3.91 -7.33 6.97
CA ASN A 85 -4.68 -7.74 8.15
C ASN A 85 -6.10 -8.19 7.77
N GLU A 86 -6.76 -7.48 6.86
CA GLU A 86 -8.15 -7.81 6.50
C GLU A 86 -8.18 -8.87 5.40
N LEU A 87 -7.47 -8.65 4.29
CA LEU A 87 -7.46 -9.60 3.16
C LEU A 87 -6.54 -10.81 3.38
N GLY A 88 -5.65 -10.77 4.37
CA GLY A 88 -4.77 -11.88 4.74
C GLY A 88 -3.64 -12.13 3.75
N PHE A 89 -3.22 -11.14 2.97
CA PHE A 89 -2.04 -11.27 2.11
C PHE A 89 -0.76 -11.14 2.92
N GLU A 90 0.27 -11.89 2.54
CA GLU A 90 1.59 -11.72 3.14
C GLU A 90 2.20 -10.38 2.71
N ALA A 91 2.85 -9.67 3.64
CA ALA A 91 3.44 -8.36 3.36
C ALA A 91 4.48 -8.41 2.21
N SER A 92 5.26 -9.50 2.11
CA SER A 92 6.21 -9.75 1.03
C SER A 92 5.54 -9.83 -0.34
N HIS A 93 4.40 -10.51 -0.42
CA HIS A 93 3.61 -10.63 -1.64
C HIS A 93 2.99 -9.29 -2.04
N VAL A 94 2.55 -8.48 -1.07
CA VAL A 94 2.07 -7.11 -1.35
C VAL A 94 3.20 -6.23 -1.87
N ALA A 95 4.39 -6.31 -1.27
CA ALA A 95 5.57 -5.54 -1.68
C ALA A 95 6.02 -5.82 -3.12
N ARG A 96 5.75 -7.03 -3.64
CA ARG A 96 6.04 -7.42 -5.03
C ARG A 96 5.03 -6.89 -6.05
N CYS A 97 3.89 -6.36 -5.61
CA CYS A 97 2.84 -5.87 -6.48
C CYS A 97 2.80 -4.33 -6.50
N SER A 98 3.78 -3.70 -7.15
CA SER A 98 3.91 -2.23 -7.21
C SER A 98 2.64 -1.50 -7.69
N VAL A 99 1.84 -2.14 -8.54
CA VAL A 99 0.54 -1.64 -9.01
C VAL A 99 -0.37 -1.22 -7.85
N VAL A 100 -0.38 -1.92 -6.71
CA VAL A 100 -1.26 -1.54 -5.59
C VAL A 100 -0.93 -0.15 -5.03
N LEU A 101 0.30 0.33 -5.21
CA LEU A 101 0.70 1.65 -4.75
C LEU A 101 0.17 2.78 -5.65
N SER A 102 -0.08 2.50 -6.93
CA SER A 102 -0.62 3.47 -7.89
C SER A 102 -2.15 3.60 -7.81
N LEU A 103 -2.86 2.58 -7.33
CA LEU A 103 -4.33 2.56 -7.28
C LEU A 103 -4.92 3.49 -6.20
N SER A 104 -6.08 4.08 -6.46
CA SER A 104 -6.82 4.81 -5.42
C SER A 104 -7.23 3.87 -4.27
N PHE A 105 -6.93 4.27 -3.02
CA PHE A 105 -7.27 3.43 -1.88
C PHE A 105 -8.78 3.30 -1.73
N GLY A 106 -9.50 4.42 -1.68
CA GLY A 106 -10.96 4.41 -1.53
C GLY A 106 -11.70 4.01 -2.81
N LYS A 107 -11.21 4.39 -4.00
CA LYS A 107 -11.96 4.15 -5.26
C LYS A 107 -11.61 2.84 -5.97
N GLN A 108 -10.57 2.14 -5.56
CA GLN A 108 -10.15 0.91 -6.26
C GLN A 108 -9.80 -0.20 -5.28
N ILE A 109 -9.00 0.09 -4.25
CA ILE A 109 -8.54 -0.95 -3.32
C ILE A 109 -9.69 -1.42 -2.42
N VAL A 110 -10.38 -0.49 -1.74
CA VAL A 110 -11.46 -0.81 -0.81
C VAL A 110 -12.66 -1.49 -1.48
N PRO A 111 -13.20 -1.02 -2.63
CA PRO A 111 -14.36 -1.64 -3.26
C PRO A 111 -14.06 -3.05 -3.74
N ARG A 112 -12.92 -3.24 -4.42
CA ARG A 112 -12.52 -4.56 -4.94
C ARG A 112 -12.16 -5.53 -3.82
N GLY A 113 -11.44 -5.06 -2.81
CA GLY A 113 -11.09 -5.88 -1.65
C GLY A 113 -12.31 -6.30 -0.83
N SER A 114 -13.31 -5.42 -0.68
CA SER A 114 -14.54 -5.74 0.06
C SER A 114 -15.33 -6.87 -0.60
N VAL A 115 -15.47 -6.84 -1.93
CA VAL A 115 -16.08 -7.93 -2.70
C VAL A 115 -15.31 -9.25 -2.47
N VAL A 116 -13.99 -9.20 -2.56
CA VAL A 116 -13.13 -10.37 -2.34
C VAL A 116 -13.25 -10.92 -0.92
N LEU A 117 -13.37 -10.08 0.10
CA LEU A 117 -13.57 -10.51 1.49
C LEU A 117 -14.85 -11.33 1.63
N VAL A 118 -15.97 -10.85 1.06
CA VAL A 118 -17.24 -11.58 1.07
C VAL A 118 -17.08 -12.92 0.36
N LEU A 119 -16.51 -12.94 -0.83
CA LEU A 119 -16.29 -14.17 -1.60
C LEU A 119 -15.38 -15.17 -0.87
N LYS A 120 -14.31 -14.70 -0.22
CA LYS A 120 -13.43 -15.54 0.61
C LYS A 120 -14.17 -16.11 1.82
N SER A 121 -15.01 -15.32 2.48
CA SER A 121 -15.79 -15.79 3.64
C SER A 121 -16.78 -16.89 3.27
N LYS A 122 -17.27 -16.90 2.02
CA LYS A 122 -18.13 -17.95 1.45
C LYS A 122 -17.33 -19.14 0.88
N GLY A 123 -16.00 -19.13 0.95
CA GLY A 123 -15.13 -20.17 0.40
C GLY A 123 -15.09 -20.22 -1.13
N MET A 124 -15.54 -19.16 -1.82
CA MET A 124 -15.80 -19.18 -3.26
C MET A 124 -14.61 -18.81 -4.13
N VAL A 125 -13.55 -18.21 -3.56
CA VAL A 125 -12.43 -17.71 -4.36
C VAL A 125 -11.08 -17.90 -3.68
N LYS A 126 -10.08 -18.27 -4.49
CA LYS A 126 -8.66 -18.13 -4.18
C LYS A 126 -8.05 -17.15 -5.18
N VAL A 127 -7.60 -16.00 -4.68
CA VAL A 127 -7.18 -14.87 -5.52
C VAL A 127 -5.77 -14.42 -5.18
N SER A 128 -5.04 -13.97 -6.21
CA SER A 128 -3.80 -13.25 -6.05
C SER A 128 -4.04 -11.75 -6.12
N LEU A 129 -3.15 -10.95 -5.52
CA LEU A 129 -3.20 -9.48 -5.64
C LEU A 129 -3.27 -9.01 -7.09
N GLY A 130 -2.49 -9.65 -7.98
CA GLY A 130 -2.51 -9.35 -9.40
C GLY A 130 -3.88 -9.56 -10.03
N GLY A 131 -4.55 -10.67 -9.69
CA GLY A 131 -5.87 -10.99 -10.22
C GLY A 131 -6.98 -10.01 -9.80
N ILE A 132 -6.80 -9.30 -8.68
CA ILE A 132 -7.77 -8.31 -8.16
C ILE A 132 -7.47 -6.91 -8.70
N PHE A 133 -6.19 -6.55 -8.73
CA PHE A 133 -5.75 -5.15 -8.85
C PHE A 133 -5.10 -4.80 -10.19
N LYS A 134 -4.69 -5.77 -11.02
CA LYS A 134 -4.14 -5.50 -12.35
C LYS A 134 -5.19 -5.46 -13.46
N CYS A 135 -6.39 -5.98 -13.22
CA CYS A 135 -7.48 -5.90 -14.19
C CYS A 135 -8.15 -4.53 -14.21
N ASP A 136 -8.70 -4.16 -15.37
CA ASP A 136 -9.62 -3.03 -15.48
C ASP A 136 -10.94 -3.30 -14.72
N GLU A 137 -11.79 -2.27 -14.64
CA GLU A 137 -13.05 -2.37 -13.92
C GLU A 137 -14.01 -3.40 -14.55
N LYS A 138 -14.13 -3.42 -15.87
CA LYS A 138 -15.03 -4.33 -16.58
C LYS A 138 -14.68 -5.79 -16.26
N LEU A 139 -13.40 -6.14 -16.43
CA LEU A 139 -12.92 -7.49 -16.17
C LEU A 139 -13.04 -7.87 -14.69
N PHE A 140 -12.90 -6.91 -13.77
CA PHE A 140 -13.16 -7.15 -12.35
C PHE A 140 -14.63 -7.51 -12.11
N LEU A 141 -15.57 -6.72 -12.63
CA LEU A 141 -17.00 -6.94 -12.44
C LEU A 141 -17.46 -8.27 -13.06
N ASP A 142 -17.03 -8.57 -14.29
CA ASP A 142 -17.38 -9.81 -14.97
C ASP A 142 -16.90 -11.04 -14.18
N LYS A 143 -15.68 -10.97 -13.65
CA LYS A 143 -15.04 -12.10 -12.96
C LYS A 143 -15.52 -12.32 -11.53
N PHE A 144 -15.77 -11.25 -10.77
CA PHE A 144 -16.01 -11.32 -9.33
C PHE A 144 -17.44 -10.97 -8.91
N ILE A 145 -18.26 -10.48 -9.83
CA ILE A 145 -19.64 -10.07 -9.52
C ILE A 145 -20.63 -10.78 -10.44
N TYR A 146 -20.53 -10.60 -11.76
CA TYR A 146 -21.54 -11.11 -12.70
C TYR A 146 -21.47 -12.61 -12.98
N GLY A 147 -20.43 -13.30 -12.51
CA GLY A 147 -20.29 -14.76 -12.62
C GLY A 147 -21.08 -15.57 -11.57
N HIS A 148 -21.85 -14.90 -10.70
CA HIS A 148 -22.62 -15.54 -9.62
C HIS A 148 -24.12 -15.58 -9.95
N ASP A 149 -24.91 -16.29 -9.14
CA ASP A 149 -26.37 -16.25 -9.28
C ASP A 149 -26.92 -14.82 -9.09
N GLU A 150 -28.17 -14.60 -9.51
CA GLU A 150 -28.82 -13.28 -9.54
C GLU A 150 -28.78 -12.59 -8.17
N LYS A 151 -29.18 -13.30 -7.12
CA LYS A 151 -29.22 -12.75 -5.75
C LYS A 151 -27.82 -12.35 -5.28
N GLN A 152 -26.82 -13.20 -5.48
CA GLN A 152 -25.44 -12.88 -5.11
C GLN A 152 -24.86 -11.73 -5.93
N THR A 153 -25.17 -11.69 -7.21
CA THR A 153 -24.75 -10.61 -8.11
C THR A 153 -25.26 -9.26 -7.61
N GLU A 154 -26.54 -9.18 -7.24
CA GLU A 154 -27.14 -7.96 -6.68
C GLU A 154 -26.47 -7.53 -5.37
N GLU A 155 -26.25 -8.48 -4.45
CA GLU A 155 -25.58 -8.22 -3.17
C GLU A 155 -24.15 -7.68 -3.35
N LEU A 156 -23.36 -8.34 -4.20
CA LEU A 156 -21.96 -7.97 -4.47
C LEU A 156 -21.86 -6.63 -5.22
N LEU A 157 -22.75 -6.40 -6.20
CA LEU A 157 -22.78 -5.15 -6.96
C LEU A 157 -23.18 -3.97 -6.06
N LYS A 158 -24.16 -4.16 -5.18
CA LYS A 158 -24.54 -3.15 -4.18
C LYS A 158 -23.37 -2.82 -3.27
N LEU A 159 -22.71 -3.83 -2.69
CA LEU A 159 -21.53 -3.64 -1.86
C LEU A 159 -20.43 -2.86 -2.60
N TYR A 160 -20.13 -3.23 -3.85
CA TYR A 160 -19.12 -2.56 -4.65
C TYR A 160 -19.44 -1.07 -4.83
N LYS A 161 -20.68 -0.74 -5.21
CA LYS A 161 -21.15 0.65 -5.38
C LYS A 161 -21.16 1.45 -4.08
N ASP A 162 -21.58 0.84 -2.97
CA ASP A 162 -21.57 1.48 -1.65
C ASP A 162 -20.15 1.88 -1.25
N LYS A 163 -19.18 0.98 -1.45
CA LYS A 163 -17.76 1.24 -1.16
C LYS A 163 -17.13 2.29 -2.09
N MET A 164 -17.60 2.38 -3.34
CA MET A 164 -17.18 3.42 -4.27
C MET A 164 -17.68 4.81 -3.84
N THR A 165 -18.90 4.90 -3.32
CA THR A 165 -19.54 6.17 -2.93
C THR A 165 -19.00 6.71 -1.61
N LEU A 166 -18.66 5.84 -0.65
CA LEU A 166 -18.07 6.22 0.64
C LEU A 166 -16.61 6.72 0.55
N ALA A 167 -16.02 6.69 -0.65
CA ALA A 167 -14.65 7.11 -0.91
C ALA A 167 -14.50 8.56 -1.42
N GLY A 168 -15.56 9.36 -1.32
CA GLY A 168 -15.63 10.78 -1.67
C GLY A 168 -14.81 11.67 -0.74
#